data_AF-A0A8J7MLV1-F1
#
_entry.id   AF-A0A8J7MLV1-F1
#
_cell.length_a   1.000
_cell.length_b   1.000
_cell.length_c   1.000
_cell.angle_alpha   90.00
_cell.angle_beta   90.00
_cell.angle_gamma   90.00
#
_symmetry.space_group_name_H-M   'P 1'
#
loop_
_entity.id
_entity.type
_entity.pdbx_description
1 polymer ?
#
loop_
_entity_poly.entity_id
_entity_poly.type
_entity_poly.pdbx_seq_one_letter_code
_entity_poly.pdbx_strand_id
1 'polypeptide(L)'
;MPGTQVCEKPGQGKPGGQGEGKGKDGKKPGMGGMRQMQEQLNKQIEQMKEMMKQGKMPGGKQFAQMAAKQSAIRKALQDAKKKGQKKGKGGGKELQELIDAMDKIETDLVNKRLPNDMQKRQKDILTRLLQAENAERERELDEKREAERPDKYVPKMPPALEEYLKKRQGQVEMFKTVSPSLKPYYKNLVEKYFRALN
;
A
#
# COMPACT_ATOMS: atom_id res chain seq x y z
N MET A 1 -0.52 43.38 22.49
CA MET A 1 -1.32 42.47 23.34
C MET A 1 -1.62 41.19 22.57
N PRO A 2 -0.92 40.08 22.83
CA PRO A 2 -1.32 38.75 22.37
C PRO A 2 -2.00 37.97 23.51
N GLY A 3 -3.22 37.50 23.25
CA GLY A 3 -4.04 36.75 24.20
C GLY A 3 -3.60 35.30 24.33
N THR A 4 -3.35 34.90 25.57
CA THR A 4 -3.13 33.53 26.04
C THR A 4 -4.45 32.86 26.42
N GLN A 5 -4.76 31.74 25.79
CA GLN A 5 -5.68 30.69 26.29
C GLN A 5 -4.95 29.36 26.05
N VAL A 6 -4.17 28.83 27.00
CA VAL A 6 -4.58 27.98 28.12
C VAL A 6 -5.46 26.81 27.67
N CYS A 7 -4.84 25.64 27.47
CA CYS A 7 -5.50 24.35 27.55
C CYS A 7 -4.80 23.55 28.65
N GLU A 8 -5.57 23.18 29.67
CA GLU A 8 -5.15 22.49 30.87
C GLU A 8 -4.87 21.00 30.61
N LYS A 9 -3.77 20.52 31.20
CA LYS A 9 -3.49 19.11 31.47
C LYS A 9 -4.37 18.62 32.61
N PRO A 10 -4.74 17.33 32.58
CA PRO A 10 -4.54 16.53 33.77
C PRO A 10 -3.85 15.20 33.48
N GLY A 11 -3.02 14.76 34.44
CA GLY A 11 -2.80 13.33 34.69
C GLY A 11 -1.44 12.77 34.30
N GLN A 12 -0.60 12.58 35.31
CA GLN A 12 0.66 11.83 35.29
C GLN A 12 0.43 10.33 35.03
N GLY A 13 1.30 9.70 34.25
CA GLY A 13 1.41 8.25 34.12
C GLY A 13 2.68 7.86 33.34
N LYS A 14 3.58 7.13 33.99
CA LYS A 14 4.89 6.66 33.51
C LYS A 14 4.81 5.74 32.25
N PRO A 15 5.93 5.54 31.53
CA PRO A 15 5.98 4.73 30.31
C PRO A 15 6.03 3.23 30.67
N GLY A 16 5.05 2.47 30.17
CA GLY A 16 4.97 1.03 30.38
C GLY A 16 4.38 0.37 29.15
N GLY A 17 5.24 -0.28 28.36
CA GLY A 17 4.81 -1.12 27.26
C GLY A 17 4.07 -2.34 27.78
N GLN A 18 2.85 -2.54 27.31
CA GLN A 18 2.18 -3.83 27.17
C GLN A 18 0.87 -3.58 26.41
N GLY A 19 0.86 -3.91 25.13
CA GLY A 19 -0.36 -3.92 24.33
C GLY A 19 -1.22 -5.10 24.75
N GLU A 20 -2.16 -4.86 25.65
CA GLU A 20 -3.20 -5.82 26.00
C GLU A 20 -4.19 -5.99 24.85
N GLY A 21 -4.42 -7.26 24.51
CA GLY A 21 -5.37 -7.69 23.52
C GLY A 21 -6.82 -7.40 23.92
N LYS A 22 -7.62 -7.05 22.92
CA LYS A 22 -9.08 -7.10 22.96
C LYS A 22 -9.60 -7.98 21.83
N GLY A 23 -10.41 -8.97 22.22
CA GLY A 23 -11.67 -9.25 21.56
C GLY A 23 -11.65 -10.23 20.39
N LYS A 24 -12.19 -11.41 20.66
CA LYS A 24 -12.66 -12.44 19.72
C LYS A 24 -13.45 -11.85 18.55
N ASP A 25 -12.84 -11.89 17.38
CA ASP A 25 -13.51 -11.99 16.08
C ASP A 25 -12.52 -12.71 15.15
N GLY A 26 -13.01 -13.47 14.17
CA GLY A 26 -12.21 -14.25 13.21
C GLY A 26 -11.33 -13.42 12.26
N LYS A 27 -10.60 -12.43 12.78
CA LYS A 27 -9.60 -11.65 12.06
C LYS A 27 -8.36 -12.50 11.88
N LYS A 28 -8.20 -12.96 10.64
CA LYS A 28 -6.89 -13.36 10.11
C LYS A 28 -5.87 -12.31 10.56
N PRO A 29 -4.72 -12.71 11.13
CA PRO A 29 -3.74 -11.76 11.62
C PRO A 29 -3.34 -10.75 10.51
N GLY A 30 -2.93 -9.54 10.87
CA GLY A 30 -2.29 -8.64 9.91
C GLY A 30 -0.87 -9.12 9.60
N MET A 31 -0.21 -8.61 8.54
CA MET A 31 1.13 -9.07 8.14
C MET A 31 2.16 -9.07 9.27
N GLY A 32 2.11 -8.09 10.19
CA GLY A 32 2.95 -8.09 11.39
C GLY A 32 2.68 -9.25 12.36
N GLY A 33 1.42 -9.69 12.48
CA GLY A 33 1.06 -10.88 13.26
C GLY A 33 1.52 -12.18 12.59
N MET A 34 1.46 -12.26 11.26
CA MET A 34 2.04 -13.39 10.50
C MET A 34 3.54 -13.48 10.73
N ARG A 35 4.24 -12.34 10.70
CA ARG A 35 5.68 -12.28 10.95
C ARG A 35 6.04 -12.81 12.33
N GLN A 36 5.34 -12.35 13.37
CA GLN A 36 5.59 -12.83 14.74
C GLN A 36 5.36 -14.34 14.89
N MET A 37 4.31 -14.88 14.27
CA MET A 37 4.08 -16.32 14.25
C MET A 37 5.18 -17.07 13.49
N GLN A 38 5.66 -16.52 12.38
CA GLN A 38 6.79 -17.09 11.64
C GLN A 38 8.09 -17.07 12.46
N GLU A 39 8.37 -15.99 13.19
CA GLU A 39 9.52 -15.90 14.09
C GLU A 39 9.46 -16.94 15.20
N GLN A 40 8.28 -17.12 15.82
CA GLN A 40 8.06 -18.18 16.80
C GLN A 40 8.28 -19.57 16.21
N LEU A 41 7.78 -19.82 15.01
CA LEU A 41 7.95 -21.08 14.31
C LEU A 41 9.43 -21.35 13.97
N ASN A 42 10.19 -20.33 13.57
CA ASN A 42 11.63 -20.42 13.34
C ASN A 42 12.37 -20.82 14.63
N LYS A 43 12.05 -20.19 15.77
CA LYS A 43 12.63 -20.55 17.09
C LYS A 43 12.31 -21.99 17.49
N GLN A 44 11.07 -22.43 17.29
CA GLN A 44 10.68 -23.81 17.59
C GLN A 44 11.45 -24.83 16.72
N ILE A 45 11.69 -24.49 15.45
CA ILE A 45 12.44 -25.34 14.52
C ILE A 45 13.93 -25.37 14.85
N GLU A 46 14.51 -24.25 15.31
CA GLU A 46 15.89 -24.23 15.81
C GLU A 46 16.06 -25.09 17.06
N GLN A 47 15.19 -24.93 18.06
CA GLN A 47 15.18 -25.78 19.26
C GLN A 47 15.02 -27.26 18.91
N MET A 48 14.15 -27.57 17.95
CA MET A 48 13.96 -28.93 17.47
C MET A 48 15.22 -29.48 16.80
N LYS A 49 15.90 -28.67 15.98
CA LYS A 49 17.15 -29.05 15.33
C LYS A 49 18.26 -29.28 16.36
N GLU A 50 18.33 -28.50 17.43
CA GLU A 50 19.27 -28.72 18.53
C GLU A 50 18.98 -30.01 19.30
N MET A 51 17.71 -30.29 19.62
CA MET A 51 17.32 -31.57 20.24
C MET A 51 17.70 -32.76 19.36
N MET A 52 17.51 -32.64 18.04
CA MET A 52 17.88 -33.67 17.08
C MET A 52 19.41 -33.87 16.99
N LYS A 53 20.20 -32.80 17.10
CA LYS A 53 21.66 -32.88 17.21
C LYS A 53 22.13 -33.55 18.50
N GLN A 54 21.36 -33.42 19.59
CA GLN A 54 21.61 -34.11 20.86
C GLN A 54 21.11 -35.57 20.86
N GLY A 55 20.68 -36.10 19.71
CA GLY A 55 20.20 -37.49 19.57
C GLY A 55 18.76 -37.71 20.05
N LYS A 56 18.05 -36.67 20.49
CA LYS A 56 16.63 -36.76 20.85
C LYS A 56 15.78 -36.50 19.61
N MET A 57 15.13 -37.55 19.10
CA MET A 57 14.23 -37.41 17.96
C MET A 57 12.94 -36.66 18.39
N PRO A 58 12.55 -35.57 17.71
CA PRO A 58 11.35 -34.84 18.04
C PRO A 58 10.09 -35.67 17.76
N GLY A 59 9.06 -35.52 18.60
CA GLY A 59 7.83 -36.30 18.49
C GLY A 59 6.99 -35.89 17.27
N GLY A 60 6.30 -36.86 16.64
CA GLY A 60 5.43 -36.60 15.48
C GLY A 60 4.33 -35.56 15.73
N LYS A 61 3.85 -35.44 16.98
CA LYS A 61 2.91 -34.38 17.39
C LYS A 61 3.49 -32.98 17.23
N GLN A 62 4.78 -32.78 17.50
CA GLN A 62 5.43 -31.48 17.39
C GLN A 62 5.56 -31.07 15.91
N PHE A 63 5.96 -32.00 15.04
CA PHE A 63 5.97 -31.77 13.59
C PHE A 63 4.59 -31.41 13.04
N ALA A 64 3.55 -32.15 13.43
CA ALA A 64 2.18 -31.87 13.00
C ALA A 64 1.70 -30.48 13.46
N GLN A 65 2.00 -30.08 14.69
CA GLN A 65 1.68 -28.74 15.20
C GLN A 65 2.40 -27.64 14.41
N MET A 66 3.68 -27.83 14.09
CA MET A 66 4.43 -26.85 13.29
C MET A 66 3.92 -26.78 11.85
N ALA A 67 3.63 -27.92 11.23
CA ALA A 67 3.03 -27.96 9.89
C ALA A 67 1.68 -27.24 9.88
N ALA A 68 0.82 -27.46 10.88
CA ALA A 68 -0.45 -26.77 11.02
C ALA A 68 -0.28 -25.24 11.16
N LYS A 69 0.69 -24.79 11.96
CA LYS A 69 1.03 -23.36 12.09
C LYS A 69 1.50 -22.77 10.75
N GLN A 70 2.40 -23.47 10.06
CA GLN A 70 2.92 -23.04 8.75
C GLN A 70 1.79 -22.93 7.72
N SER A 71 0.90 -23.93 7.68
CA SER A 71 -0.27 -23.97 6.81
C SER A 71 -1.24 -22.82 7.09
N ALA A 72 -1.45 -22.49 8.38
CA ALA A 72 -2.28 -21.36 8.79
C ALA A 72 -1.70 -20.02 8.30
N ILE A 73 -0.38 -19.80 8.43
CA ILE A 73 0.27 -18.58 7.93
C ILE A 73 0.17 -18.52 6.40
N ARG A 74 0.49 -19.62 5.70
CA ARG A 74 0.40 -19.72 4.24
C ARG A 74 -1.01 -19.39 3.73
N LYS A 75 -2.04 -19.98 4.33
CA LYS A 75 -3.44 -19.73 3.97
C LYS A 75 -3.81 -18.27 4.15
N ALA A 76 -3.38 -17.67 5.26
CA ALA A 76 -3.67 -16.27 5.53
C ALA A 76 -2.94 -15.32 4.56
N LEU A 77 -1.72 -15.66 4.12
CA LEU A 77 -1.01 -14.93 3.05
C LEU A 77 -1.69 -15.08 1.69
N GLN A 78 -2.19 -16.27 1.35
CA GLN A 78 -2.99 -16.48 0.14
C GLN A 78 -4.27 -15.64 0.16
N ASP A 79 -4.91 -15.53 1.32
CA ASP A 79 -6.09 -14.69 1.49
C ASP A 79 -5.75 -13.19 1.37
N ALA A 80 -4.62 -12.75 1.93
CA ALA A 80 -4.11 -11.39 1.76
C ALA A 80 -3.81 -11.09 0.28
N LYS A 81 -3.16 -12.03 -0.42
CA LYS A 81 -2.90 -11.95 -1.86
C LYS A 81 -4.20 -11.76 -2.66
N LYS A 82 -5.21 -12.59 -2.41
CA LYS A 82 -6.51 -12.52 -3.08
C LYS A 82 -7.20 -11.17 -2.83
N LYS A 83 -7.12 -10.65 -1.60
CA LYS A 83 -7.66 -9.32 -1.26
C LYS A 83 -6.93 -8.20 -1.99
N GLY A 84 -5.59 -8.26 -2.07
CA GLY A 84 -4.77 -7.29 -2.82
C GLY A 84 -5.08 -7.30 -4.31
N GLN A 85 -5.17 -8.48 -4.93
CA GLN A 85 -5.55 -8.62 -6.34
C GLN A 85 -6.92 -8.01 -6.64
N LYS A 86 -7.92 -8.22 -5.78
CA LYS A 86 -9.25 -7.61 -5.94
C LYS A 86 -9.24 -6.08 -5.87
N LYS A 87 -8.30 -5.48 -5.14
CA LYS A 87 -8.14 -4.03 -5.02
C LYS A 87 -7.31 -3.40 -6.15
N GLY A 88 -6.96 -4.16 -7.20
CA GLY A 88 -6.11 -3.68 -8.30
C GLY A 88 -4.63 -3.50 -7.93
N LYS A 89 -4.28 -3.58 -6.64
CA LYS A 89 -2.90 -3.62 -6.13
C LYS A 89 -2.39 -5.07 -6.24
N GLY A 90 -2.00 -5.45 -7.46
CA GLY A 90 -1.58 -6.80 -7.83
C GLY A 90 -0.77 -7.52 -6.76
N GLY A 91 -1.23 -8.72 -6.38
CA GLY A 91 -0.48 -9.64 -5.52
C GLY A 91 0.75 -10.15 -6.26
N GLY A 92 1.88 -9.47 -6.07
CA GLY A 92 3.10 -9.60 -6.84
C GLY A 92 3.70 -11.02 -6.89
N LYS A 93 4.62 -11.21 -7.84
CA LYS A 93 5.41 -12.45 -8.00
C LYS A 93 6.13 -12.84 -6.71
N GLU A 94 6.65 -11.86 -5.98
CA GLU A 94 7.34 -12.04 -4.70
C GLU A 94 6.48 -12.72 -3.63
N LEU A 95 5.18 -12.36 -3.56
CA LEU A 95 4.24 -12.97 -2.62
C LEU A 95 3.88 -14.41 -3.04
N GLN A 96 3.86 -14.70 -4.35
CA GLN A 96 3.70 -16.08 -4.83
C GLN A 96 4.91 -16.93 -4.45
N GLU A 97 6.11 -16.44 -4.72
CA GLU A 97 7.35 -17.14 -4.36
C GLU A 97 7.47 -17.37 -2.85
N LEU A 98 7.00 -16.41 -2.04
CA LEU A 98 6.88 -16.58 -0.59
C LEU A 98 5.98 -17.76 -0.23
N ILE A 99 4.78 -17.81 -0.82
CA ILE A 99 3.81 -18.90 -0.61
C ILE A 99 4.43 -20.25 -1.02
N ASP A 100 5.11 -20.31 -2.17
CA ASP A 100 5.75 -21.52 -2.68
C ASP A 100 6.91 -21.98 -1.77
N ALA A 101 7.67 -21.04 -1.21
CA ALA A 101 8.71 -21.34 -0.22
C ALA A 101 8.11 -21.93 1.07
N MET A 102 6.96 -21.41 1.51
CA MET A 102 6.24 -21.94 2.67
C MET A 102 5.67 -23.34 2.41
N ASP A 103 5.16 -23.61 1.21
CA ASP A 103 4.67 -24.93 0.79
C ASP A 103 5.76 -26.00 0.86
N LYS A 104 6.97 -25.66 0.43
CA LYS A 104 8.12 -26.58 0.54
C LYS A 104 8.46 -26.89 2.00
N ILE A 105 8.38 -25.91 2.90
CA ILE A 105 8.59 -26.13 4.33
C ILE A 105 7.48 -27.00 4.92
N GLU A 106 6.21 -26.74 4.58
CA GLU A 106 5.07 -27.55 5.02
C GLU A 106 5.26 -29.03 4.61
N THR A 107 5.69 -29.25 3.36
CA THR A 107 5.98 -30.60 2.84
C THR A 107 7.12 -31.28 3.60
N ASP A 108 8.20 -30.56 3.89
CA ASP A 108 9.33 -31.10 4.66
C ASP A 108 8.89 -31.45 6.10
N LEU A 109 8.08 -30.60 6.74
CA LEU A 109 7.57 -30.81 8.10
C LEU A 109 6.60 -32.00 8.20
N VAL A 110 5.68 -32.15 7.24
CA VAL A 110 4.76 -33.29 7.17
C VAL A 110 5.53 -34.61 7.01
N ASN A 111 6.60 -34.58 6.21
CA ASN A 111 7.50 -35.70 6.02
C ASN A 111 8.51 -35.89 7.17
N LYS A 112 8.41 -35.10 8.25
CA LYS A 112 9.31 -35.14 9.43
C LYS A 112 10.79 -34.92 9.06
N ARG A 113 11.05 -34.11 8.04
CA ARG A 113 12.40 -33.78 7.55
C ARG A 113 12.76 -32.36 7.95
N LEU A 114 14.01 -32.18 8.39
CA LEU A 114 14.61 -30.89 8.73
C LEU A 114 15.88 -30.68 7.91
N PRO A 115 15.78 -30.49 6.57
CA PRO A 115 16.95 -30.28 5.73
C PRO A 115 17.66 -28.98 6.12
N ASN A 116 18.97 -28.91 5.92
CA ASN A 116 19.75 -27.72 6.26
C ASN A 116 19.28 -26.47 5.50
N ASP A 117 18.78 -26.65 4.27
CA ASP A 117 18.23 -25.55 3.47
C ASP A 117 16.91 -24.99 4.02
N MET A 118 16.21 -25.71 4.90
CA MET A 118 14.98 -25.20 5.53
C MET A 118 15.26 -23.91 6.31
N GLN A 119 16.40 -23.83 7.01
CA GLN A 119 16.76 -22.62 7.77
C GLN A 119 16.99 -21.42 6.85
N LYS A 120 17.60 -21.63 5.67
CA LYS A 120 17.75 -20.57 4.68
C LYS A 120 16.40 -20.10 4.16
N ARG A 121 15.50 -21.04 3.83
CA ARG A 121 14.13 -20.73 3.39
C ARG A 121 13.36 -19.96 4.47
N GLN A 122 13.48 -20.34 5.74
CA GLN A 122 12.84 -19.61 6.85
C GLN A 122 13.33 -18.18 7.00
N LYS A 123 14.63 -17.94 6.82
CA LYS A 123 15.19 -16.58 6.84
C LYS A 123 14.67 -15.76 5.67
N ASP A 124 14.66 -16.33 4.47
CA ASP A 124 14.12 -15.66 3.27
C ASP A 124 12.63 -15.32 3.44
N ILE A 125 11.82 -16.26 3.96
CA ILE A 125 10.40 -16.04 4.29
C ILE A 125 10.26 -14.87 5.27
N LEU A 126 11.07 -14.82 6.32
CA LEU A 126 11.02 -13.74 7.30
C LEU A 126 11.36 -12.38 6.68
N THR A 127 12.41 -12.32 5.86
CA THR A 127 12.82 -11.11 5.15
C THR A 127 11.73 -10.61 4.20
N ARG A 128 11.11 -11.51 3.44
CA ARG A 128 10.00 -11.17 2.54
C ARG A 128 8.76 -10.73 3.30
N LEU A 129 8.45 -11.35 4.45
CA LEU A 129 7.36 -10.91 5.32
C LEU A 129 7.61 -9.51 5.88
N LEU A 130 8.85 -9.19 6.28
CA LEU A 130 9.25 -7.85 6.69
C LEU A 130 9.08 -6.82 5.58
N GLN A 131 9.53 -7.15 4.37
CA GLN A 131 9.35 -6.28 3.20
C GLN A 131 7.87 -6.05 2.89
N ALA A 132 7.06 -7.10 2.96
CA ALA A 132 5.63 -7.00 2.71
C ALA A 132 4.91 -6.16 3.79
N GLU A 133 5.28 -6.29 5.06
CA GLU A 133 4.76 -5.44 6.14
C GLU A 133 5.12 -3.96 5.93
N ASN A 134 6.36 -3.67 5.55
CA ASN A 134 6.79 -2.31 5.25
C ASN A 134 6.05 -1.73 4.04
N ALA A 135 5.90 -2.52 2.98
CA ALA A 135 5.16 -2.11 1.78
C ALA A 135 3.67 -1.86 2.07
N GLU A 136 3.03 -2.65 2.94
CA GLU A 136 1.67 -2.36 3.41
C GLU A 136 1.62 -1.03 4.17
N ARG A 137 2.57 -0.79 5.08
CA ARG A 137 2.65 0.45 5.85
C ARG A 137 2.87 1.68 4.97
N GLU A 138 3.76 1.61 3.99
CA GLU A 138 4.00 2.69 3.03
C GLU A 138 2.74 3.01 2.23
N ARG A 139 2.02 1.99 1.75
CA ARG A 139 0.75 2.17 1.03
C ARG A 139 -0.32 2.85 1.88
N GLU A 140 -0.42 2.50 3.16
CA GLU A 140 -1.35 3.14 4.09
C GLU A 140 -1.01 4.62 4.31
N LEU A 141 0.28 4.97 4.36
CA LEU A 141 0.73 6.36 4.50
C LEU A 141 0.48 7.17 3.23
N ASP A 142 0.71 6.57 2.05
CA ASP A 142 0.44 7.22 0.77
C ASP A 142 -1.05 7.46 0.55
N GLU A 143 -1.93 6.50 0.86
CA GLU A 143 -3.38 6.68 0.79
C GLU A 143 -3.86 7.83 1.71
N LYS A 144 -3.31 7.93 2.92
CA LYS A 144 -3.58 9.05 3.84
C LYS A 144 -3.12 10.38 3.26
N ARG A 145 -1.92 10.41 2.69
CA ARG A 145 -1.37 11.62 2.06
C ARG A 145 -2.18 12.05 0.84
N GLU A 146 -2.63 11.12 0.00
CA GLU A 146 -3.53 11.43 -1.12
C GLU A 146 -4.87 12.00 -0.64
N ALA A 147 -5.42 11.50 0.46
CA ALA A 147 -6.63 12.04 1.06
C ALA A 147 -6.44 13.45 1.67
N GLU A 148 -5.25 13.76 2.20
CA GLU A 148 -4.91 15.07 2.76
C GLU A 148 -4.48 16.10 1.70
N ARG A 149 -4.13 15.68 0.47
CA ARG A 149 -3.77 16.61 -0.60
C ARG A 149 -5.02 17.39 -1.02
N PRO A 150 -4.99 18.74 -0.99
CA PRO A 150 -6.08 19.52 -1.58
C PRO A 150 -6.18 19.24 -3.07
N ASP A 151 -7.41 19.21 -3.59
CA ASP A 151 -7.67 19.03 -5.02
C ASP A 151 -6.85 20.04 -5.84
N LYS A 152 -6.43 19.62 -7.04
CA LYS A 152 -5.67 20.48 -7.96
C LYS A 152 -6.42 21.79 -8.13
N TYR A 153 -5.82 22.89 -7.66
CA TYR A 153 -6.32 24.23 -7.91
C TYR A 153 -6.33 24.47 -9.41
N VAL A 154 -7.51 24.50 -10.01
CA VAL A 154 -7.69 24.93 -11.39
C VAL A 154 -7.66 26.46 -11.36
N PRO A 155 -6.62 27.12 -11.91
CA PRO A 155 -6.59 28.58 -11.96
C PRO A 155 -7.82 29.06 -12.75
N LYS A 156 -8.71 29.78 -12.06
CA LYS A 156 -9.82 30.46 -12.72
C LYS A 156 -9.26 31.60 -13.55
N MET A 157 -9.78 31.76 -14.78
CA MET A 157 -9.41 32.90 -15.62
C MET A 157 -9.77 34.20 -14.88
N PRO A 158 -8.89 35.22 -14.89
CA PRO A 158 -9.20 36.49 -14.24
C PRO A 158 -10.40 37.15 -14.95
N PRO A 159 -11.35 37.78 -14.22
CA PRO A 159 -12.57 38.34 -14.81
C PRO A 159 -12.32 39.33 -15.95
N ALA A 160 -11.25 40.14 -15.84
CA ALA A 160 -10.87 41.09 -16.88
C ALA A 160 -10.50 40.42 -18.21
N LEU A 161 -9.87 39.23 -18.16
CA LEU A 161 -9.50 38.47 -19.35
C LEU A 161 -10.71 37.77 -19.97
N GLU A 162 -11.64 37.30 -19.15
CA GLU A 162 -12.90 36.71 -19.62
C GLU A 162 -13.77 37.74 -20.36
N GLU A 163 -13.91 38.95 -19.81
CA GLU A 163 -14.60 40.06 -20.48
C GLU A 163 -13.95 40.44 -21.81
N TYR A 164 -12.62 40.52 -21.85
CA TYR A 164 -11.87 40.82 -23.07
C TYR A 164 -12.11 39.75 -24.14
N LEU A 165 -12.04 38.46 -23.78
CA LEU A 165 -12.29 37.36 -24.70
C LEU A 165 -13.72 37.35 -25.22
N LYS A 166 -14.72 37.62 -24.36
CA LYS A 166 -16.14 37.71 -24.74
C LYS A 166 -16.40 38.89 -25.69
N LYS A 167 -15.84 40.07 -25.41
CA LYS A 167 -15.89 41.25 -26.31
C LYS A 167 -15.23 40.96 -27.66
N ARG A 168 -14.11 40.24 -27.67
CA ARG A 168 -13.42 39.84 -28.91
C ARG A 168 -14.23 38.83 -29.71
N GLN A 169 -14.84 37.83 -29.06
CA GLN A 169 -15.71 36.85 -29.71
C GLN A 169 -16.93 37.51 -30.35
N GLY A 170 -17.63 38.39 -29.64
CA GLY A 170 -18.79 39.11 -30.17
C GLY A 170 -18.47 39.97 -31.39
N GLN A 171 -17.31 40.63 -31.40
CA GLN A 171 -16.82 41.35 -32.59
C GLN A 171 -16.60 40.39 -33.77
N VAL A 172 -15.96 39.24 -33.54
CA VAL A 172 -15.70 38.26 -34.61
C VAL A 172 -16.98 37.61 -35.13
N GLU A 173 -17.96 37.34 -34.26
CA GLU A 173 -19.24 36.72 -34.64
C GLU A 173 -20.11 37.61 -35.53
N MET A 174 -20.12 38.92 -35.27
CA MET A 174 -20.76 39.91 -36.15
C MET A 174 -20.24 39.83 -37.59
N PHE A 175 -18.96 39.49 -37.78
CA PHE A 175 -18.36 39.35 -39.11
C PHE A 175 -18.51 37.95 -39.72
N LYS A 176 -18.95 36.94 -38.94
CA LYS A 176 -19.20 35.58 -39.44
C LYS A 176 -20.53 35.45 -40.19
N THR A 177 -21.50 36.32 -39.90
CA THR A 177 -22.85 36.32 -40.50
C THR A 177 -22.93 37.06 -41.85
N VAL A 178 -21.85 37.71 -42.29
CA VAL A 178 -21.77 38.40 -43.58
C VAL A 178 -21.51 37.40 -44.71
N SER A 179 -22.06 37.69 -45.91
CA SER A 179 -22.11 36.80 -47.07
C SER A 179 -20.77 36.08 -47.40
N PRO A 180 -20.78 34.78 -47.77
CA PRO A 180 -19.58 33.95 -47.93
C PRO A 180 -18.54 34.44 -48.95
N SER A 181 -18.96 35.24 -49.93
CA SER A 181 -18.11 35.75 -51.02
C SER A 181 -17.11 36.84 -50.58
N LEU A 182 -17.32 37.47 -49.43
CA LEU A 182 -16.42 38.50 -48.86
C LEU A 182 -15.39 37.95 -47.86
N LYS A 183 -15.44 36.66 -47.50
CA LYS A 183 -14.78 36.12 -46.30
C LYS A 183 -13.23 36.18 -46.26
N PRO A 184 -12.46 35.89 -47.32
CA PRO A 184 -11.00 35.75 -47.18
C PRO A 184 -10.27 37.09 -47.08
N TYR A 185 -10.62 38.06 -47.93
CA TYR A 185 -9.93 39.35 -48.03
C TYR A 185 -10.12 40.18 -46.75
N TYR A 186 -11.36 40.30 -46.27
CA TYR A 186 -11.70 41.13 -45.12
C TYR A 186 -11.25 40.51 -43.78
N LYS A 187 -11.23 39.17 -43.67
CA LYS A 187 -10.66 38.50 -42.49
C LYS A 187 -9.18 38.84 -42.29
N ASN A 188 -8.39 38.80 -43.37
CA ASN A 188 -6.96 39.14 -43.33
C ASN A 188 -6.72 40.62 -43.00
N LEU A 189 -7.59 41.51 -43.50
CA LEU A 189 -7.49 42.96 -43.23
C LEU A 189 -7.76 43.27 -41.75
N VAL A 190 -8.80 42.64 -41.18
CA VAL A 190 -9.19 42.81 -39.78
C VAL A 190 -8.15 42.23 -38.83
N GLU A 191 -7.60 41.05 -39.14
CA GLU A 191 -6.49 40.47 -38.37
C GLU A 191 -5.23 41.35 -38.39
N LYS A 192 -4.91 41.97 -39.54
CA LYS A 192 -3.80 42.94 -39.64
C LYS A 192 -4.06 44.20 -38.83
N TYR A 193 -5.28 44.75 -38.88
CA TYR A 193 -5.64 45.95 -38.13
C TYR A 193 -5.55 45.75 -36.62
N PHE A 194 -6.09 44.64 -36.10
CA PHE A 194 -6.00 44.33 -34.68
C PHE A 194 -4.59 43.97 -34.20
N ARG A 195 -3.71 43.50 -35.10
CA ARG A 195 -2.27 43.33 -34.81
C ARG A 195 -1.48 44.65 -34.82
N ALA A 196 -1.99 45.71 -35.46
CA ALA A 196 -1.32 47.02 -35.53
C ALA A 196 -1.74 47.97 -34.40
N LEU A 197 -2.86 47.68 -33.73
CA LEU A 197 -3.39 48.46 -32.59
C LEU A 197 -2.95 47.93 -31.22
N ASN A 198 -2.22 46.81 -31.18
CA ASN A 198 -1.54 46.28 -29.99
C ASN A 198 -0.05 46.21 -30.29
#